data_AF-A0A0S8HBA4-F1
#
_entry.id   AF-A0A0S8HBA4-F1
#
_cell.length_a   1.000
_cell.length_b   1.000
_cell.length_c   1.000
_cell.angle_alpha   90.00
_cell.angle_beta   90.00
_cell.angle_gamma   90.00
#
_symmetry.space_group_name_H-M   'P 1'
#
loop_
_entity.id
_entity.type
_entity.pdbx_description
1 polymer ?
#
loop_
_entity_poly.entity_id
_entity_poly.type
_entity_poly.pdbx_seq_one_letter_code
_entity_poly.pdbx_strand_id
1 'polypeptide(L)'
;MSAYDPSKFVQIHDEIFENFRAARNPEWRMELARRYGVEAALTDSATRRAVHRIIKTGTEYEKTSDRYAHGIRSTPTMIVNNRMIIGTFPHEQLRAIFQALVDEHERGEGRRFMENWVEE
;
A
#
# COMPACT_ATOMS: atom_id res chain seq x y z
N MET A 1 14.40 -1.54 3.48
CA MET A 1 15.11 -2.46 2.57
C MET A 1 14.48 -2.38 1.18
N SER A 2 13.26 -2.89 0.95
CA SER A 2 12.62 -2.83 -0.38
C SER A 2 12.55 -1.42 -0.97
N ALA A 3 12.20 -0.42 -0.15
CA ALA A 3 12.11 0.99 -0.57
C ALA A 3 13.45 1.70 -0.84
N TYR A 4 14.60 1.05 -0.63
CA TYR A 4 15.92 1.67 -0.82
C TYR A 4 16.37 1.67 -2.29
N ASP A 5 16.16 0.56 -2.98
CA ASP A 5 16.56 0.35 -4.38
C ASP A 5 15.32 -0.07 -5.19
N PRO A 6 14.74 0.84 -6.00
CA PRO A 6 13.55 0.54 -6.77
C PRO A 6 13.69 -0.67 -7.70
N SER A 7 14.90 -0.95 -8.20
CA SER A 7 15.16 -2.08 -9.10
C SER A 7 15.01 -3.44 -8.41
N LYS A 8 15.14 -3.48 -7.08
CA LYS A 8 15.03 -4.69 -6.25
C LYS A 8 13.76 -4.74 -5.43
N PHE A 9 12.89 -3.73 -5.55
CA PHE A 9 11.72 -3.57 -4.68
C PHE A 9 10.87 -4.84 -4.65
N VAL A 10 10.48 -5.35 -5.82
CA VAL A 10 9.60 -6.53 -5.95
C VAL A 10 10.22 -7.76 -5.30
N GLN A 11 11.48 -8.06 -5.62
CA GLN A 11 12.18 -9.23 -5.09
C GLN A 11 12.29 -9.19 -3.55
N ILE A 12 12.74 -8.06 -3.00
CA ILE A 12 12.88 -7.89 -1.55
C ILE A 12 11.52 -7.89 -0.87
N HIS A 13 10.52 -7.23 -1.46
CA HIS A 13 9.16 -7.16 -0.94
C HIS A 13 8.55 -8.56 -0.86
N ASP A 14 8.56 -9.30 -1.96
CA ASP A 14 7.93 -10.62 -2.06
C ASP A 14 8.58 -11.60 -1.09
N GLU A 15 9.92 -11.62 -1.01
CA GLU A 15 10.61 -12.51 -0.08
C GLU A 15 10.28 -12.19 1.40
N ILE A 16 10.11 -10.90 1.75
CA ILE A 16 9.66 -10.51 3.11
C ILE A 16 8.26 -11.06 3.39
N PHE A 17 7.33 -10.98 2.43
CA PHE A 17 5.95 -11.43 2.61
C PHE A 17 5.83 -12.96 2.64
N GLU A 18 6.56 -13.68 1.79
CA GLU A 18 6.66 -15.14 1.84
C GLU A 18 7.22 -15.63 3.17
N ASN A 19 8.16 -14.87 3.75
CA ASN A 19 8.84 -15.21 5.01
C ASN A 19 8.37 -14.35 6.18
N PHE A 20 7.12 -13.86 6.18
CA PHE A 20 6.64 -12.81 7.09
C PHE A 20 6.94 -13.07 8.57
N ARG A 21 6.86 -14.33 9.03
CA ARG A 21 7.20 -14.70 10.41
C ARG A 21 8.69 -14.56 10.70
N ALA A 22 9.54 -15.09 9.82
CA ALA A 22 10.99 -15.02 9.96
C ALA A 22 11.51 -13.58 9.80
N ALA A 23 10.88 -12.78 8.92
CA ALA A 23 11.20 -11.39 8.67
C ALA A 23 11.08 -10.47 9.89
N ARG A 24 10.42 -10.92 10.97
CA ARG A 24 10.36 -10.22 12.27
C ARG A 24 11.69 -10.29 13.03
N ASN A 25 12.55 -11.25 12.73
CA ASN A 25 13.88 -11.37 13.31
C ASN A 25 14.87 -10.34 12.69
N PRO A 26 15.58 -9.54 13.50
CA PRO A 26 16.59 -8.60 13.01
C PRO A 26 17.73 -9.23 12.21
N GLU A 27 18.26 -10.38 12.65
CA GLU A 27 19.35 -11.09 11.98
C GLU A 27 18.92 -11.59 10.61
N TRP A 28 17.68 -12.09 10.50
CA TRP A 28 17.11 -12.49 9.21
C TRP A 28 17.03 -11.29 8.25
N ARG A 29 16.63 -10.11 8.74
CA ARG A 29 16.61 -8.88 7.93
C ARG A 29 18.01 -8.43 7.51
N MET A 30 19.01 -8.60 8.38
CA MET A 30 20.41 -8.30 8.05
C MET A 30 20.91 -9.21 6.93
N GLU A 31 20.64 -10.51 7.02
CA GLU A 31 21.01 -11.49 6.00
C GLU A 31 20.30 -11.21 4.67
N LEU A 32 19.00 -10.90 4.70
CA LEU A 32 18.27 -10.45 3.52
C LEU A 32 18.94 -9.23 2.90
N ALA A 33 19.31 -8.24 3.71
CA ALA A 33 19.97 -7.03 3.22
C ALA A 33 21.31 -7.36 2.53
N ARG A 34 22.13 -8.26 3.10
CA ARG A 34 23.39 -8.73 2.47
C ARG A 34 23.13 -9.41 1.13
N ARG A 35 22.16 -10.32 1.08
CA ARG A 35 21.84 -11.07 -0.14
C ARG A 35 21.50 -10.17 -1.32
N TYR A 36 20.77 -9.09 -1.06
CA TYR A 36 20.39 -8.12 -2.09
C TYR A 36 21.36 -6.93 -2.22
N GLY A 37 22.44 -6.90 -1.43
CA GLY A 37 23.41 -5.80 -1.42
C GLY A 37 22.80 -4.44 -1.06
N VAL A 38 21.92 -4.42 -0.05
CA VAL A 38 21.19 -3.22 0.42
C VAL A 38 21.37 -2.98 1.92
N GLU A 39 22.49 -3.38 2.51
CA GLU A 39 22.78 -3.24 3.94
C GLU A 39 22.68 -1.78 4.42
N ALA A 40 23.11 -0.84 3.57
CA ALA A 40 22.97 0.59 3.83
C ALA A 40 21.52 1.03 4.09
N ALA A 41 20.52 0.32 3.53
CA ALA A 41 19.11 0.59 3.75
C ALA A 41 18.66 0.46 5.21
N LEU A 42 19.41 -0.27 6.04
CA LEU A 42 19.06 -0.48 7.44
C LEU A 42 19.29 0.78 8.28
N THR A 43 20.21 1.65 7.85
CA THR A 43 20.58 2.88 8.56
C THR A 43 20.31 4.16 7.76
N ASP A 44 20.07 4.06 6.46
CA ASP A 44 19.85 5.20 5.57
C ASP A 44 18.69 6.10 6.04
N SER A 45 19.02 7.36 6.31
CA SER A 45 18.07 8.34 6.83
C SER A 45 17.04 8.77 5.79
N ALA A 46 17.41 8.80 4.51
CA ALA A 46 16.51 9.20 3.43
C ALA A 46 15.38 8.17 3.25
N THR A 47 15.75 6.89 3.20
CA THR A 47 14.82 5.76 3.14
C THR A 47 13.90 5.73 4.35
N ARG A 48 14.44 5.90 5.57
CA ARG A 48 13.63 5.97 6.78
C ARG A 48 12.62 7.12 6.73
N ARG A 49 13.01 8.31 6.27
CA ARG A 49 12.08 9.44 6.09
C ARG A 49 11.03 9.16 5.04
N ALA A 50 11.40 8.55 3.91
CA ALA A 50 10.46 8.18 2.85
C ALA A 50 9.41 7.18 3.36
N VAL A 51 9.84 6.11 4.01
CA VAL A 51 8.93 5.10 4.60
C VAL A 51 8.01 5.72 5.65
N HIS A 52 8.54 6.55 6.56
CA HIS A 52 7.69 7.25 7.55
C HIS A 52 6.67 8.18 6.91
N ARG A 53 7.01 8.85 5.80
CA ARG A 53 6.05 9.69 5.07
C ARG A 53 4.92 8.84 4.50
N ILE A 54 5.25 7.72 3.84
CA ILE A 54 4.27 6.79 3.27
C ILE A 54 3.34 6.22 4.34
N ILE A 55 3.88 5.82 5.50
CA ILE A 55 3.07 5.33 6.64
C ILE A 55 2.08 6.40 7.12
N LYS A 56 2.48 7.68 7.08
CA LYS A 56 1.65 8.80 7.51
C LYS A 56 0.60 9.22 6.49
N THR A 57 0.69 8.81 5.23
CA THR A 57 -0.28 9.17 4.18
C THR A 57 -1.72 8.78 4.53
N GLY A 58 -1.92 7.79 5.40
CA GLY A 58 -3.26 7.45 5.91
C GLY A 58 -3.99 8.60 6.60
N THR A 59 -3.25 9.56 7.19
CA THR A 59 -3.84 10.72 7.89
C THR A 59 -4.38 11.79 6.96
N GLU A 60 -4.08 11.70 5.65
CA GLU A 60 -4.47 12.70 4.65
C GLU A 60 -5.93 12.55 4.18
N TYR A 61 -6.59 11.43 4.51
CA TYR A 61 -7.94 11.08 4.07
C TYR A 61 -9.00 11.25 5.16
N GLU A 62 -10.19 11.71 4.78
CA GLU A 62 -11.30 11.94 5.72
C GLU A 62 -11.82 10.61 6.27
N LYS A 63 -12.40 10.66 7.47
CA LYS A 63 -12.90 9.47 8.14
C LYS A 63 -14.09 8.89 7.37
N THR A 64 -13.99 7.61 7.02
CA THR A 64 -15.10 6.83 6.45
C THR A 64 -16.05 6.27 7.53
N SER A 65 -15.71 6.43 8.82
CA SER A 65 -16.49 5.97 9.96
C SER A 65 -15.96 6.57 11.27
N ASP A 66 -16.87 6.90 12.20
CA ASP A 66 -16.53 7.42 13.54
C ASP A 66 -15.67 6.49 14.39
N ARG A 67 -15.64 5.19 14.06
CA ARG A 67 -14.82 4.20 14.76
C ARG A 67 -13.32 4.41 14.54
N TYR A 68 -12.92 5.06 13.46
CA TYR A 68 -11.52 5.16 13.04
C TYR A 68 -11.03 6.61 13.04
N ALA A 69 -9.76 6.81 13.39
CA ALA A 69 -9.17 8.15 13.47
C ALA A 69 -8.86 8.77 12.09
N HIS A 70 -8.75 7.95 11.05
CA HIS A 70 -8.32 8.34 9.70
C HIS A 70 -9.12 7.58 8.63
N GLY A 71 -9.14 8.09 7.40
CA GLY A 71 -9.84 7.46 6.27
C GLY A 71 -9.28 6.10 5.89
N ILE A 72 -7.96 6.00 5.71
CA ILE A 72 -7.29 4.70 5.53
C ILE A 72 -7.18 4.02 6.89
N ARG A 73 -7.90 2.91 7.05
CA ARG A 73 -8.06 2.20 8.33
C ARG A 73 -7.61 0.74 8.34
N SER A 74 -7.23 0.19 7.19
CA SER A 74 -6.70 -1.17 7.07
C SER A 74 -5.79 -1.32 5.85
N THR A 75 -5.08 -2.44 5.79
CA THR A 75 -4.28 -2.84 4.63
C THR A 75 -4.76 -4.19 4.09
N PRO A 76 -4.69 -4.41 2.76
CA PRO A 76 -4.42 -3.40 1.74
C PRO A 76 -5.60 -2.42 1.60
N THR A 77 -5.28 -1.16 1.30
CA THR A 77 -6.24 -0.16 0.80
C THR A 77 -5.69 0.37 -0.51
N MET A 78 -6.52 0.42 -1.54
CA MET A 78 -6.15 0.91 -2.87
C MET A 78 -6.94 2.19 -3.18
N ILE A 79 -6.30 3.11 -3.90
CA ILE A 79 -6.95 4.32 -4.42
C ILE A 79 -6.84 4.30 -5.93
N VAL A 80 -7.97 4.19 -6.63
CA VAL A 80 -8.04 4.04 -8.10
C VAL A 80 -9.05 5.05 -8.61
N ASN A 81 -8.67 5.91 -9.56
CA ASN A 81 -9.56 6.92 -10.16
C ASN A 81 -10.44 7.64 -9.12
N ASN A 82 -9.80 8.17 -8.07
CA ASN A 82 -10.49 8.90 -7.03
C ASN A 82 -11.51 8.07 -6.20
N ARG A 83 -11.31 6.75 -6.11
CA ARG A 83 -12.11 5.82 -5.28
C ARG A 83 -11.24 5.06 -4.31
N MET A 84 -11.67 4.96 -3.05
CA MET A 84 -10.98 4.17 -2.01
C MET A 84 -11.56 2.75 -1.91
N ILE A 85 -10.75 1.73 -2.12
CA ILE A 85 -11.12 0.31 -1.98
C ILE A 85 -10.40 -0.25 -0.76
N ILE A 86 -11.15 -0.56 0.31
CA ILE A 86 -10.59 -0.96 1.60
C ILE A 86 -10.73 -2.48 1.80
N GLY A 87 -9.61 -3.17 1.98
CA GLY A 87 -9.56 -4.59 2.33
C GLY A 87 -9.08 -5.51 1.23
N THR A 88 -8.99 -6.80 1.56
CA THR A 88 -8.75 -7.86 0.58
C THR A 88 -10.08 -8.38 0.05
N PHE A 89 -10.19 -8.46 -1.27
CA PHE A 89 -11.34 -9.08 -1.95
C PHE A 89 -10.85 -10.26 -2.81
N PRO A 90 -11.70 -11.27 -3.05
CA PRO A 90 -11.43 -12.28 -4.06
C PRO A 90 -11.09 -11.66 -5.42
N HIS A 91 -10.24 -12.34 -6.20
CA HIS A 91 -9.74 -11.83 -7.48
C HIS A 91 -10.87 -11.38 -8.42
N GLU A 92 -11.93 -12.17 -8.56
CA GLU A 92 -13.08 -11.85 -9.42
C GLU A 92 -13.80 -10.57 -8.97
N GLN A 93 -13.93 -10.34 -7.66
CA GLN A 93 -14.55 -9.12 -7.13
C GLN A 93 -13.66 -7.90 -7.39
N LEU A 94 -12.35 -8.01 -7.15
CA LEU A 94 -11.42 -6.93 -7.51
C LEU A 94 -11.48 -6.62 -9.00
N ARG A 95 -11.46 -7.64 -9.86
CA ARG A 95 -11.54 -7.47 -11.30
C ARG A 95 -12.81 -6.73 -11.72
N ALA A 96 -13.97 -7.10 -11.16
CA ALA A 96 -15.22 -6.43 -11.44
C ALA A 96 -15.22 -4.96 -11.00
N ILE A 97 -14.68 -4.66 -9.81
CA ILE A 97 -14.53 -3.27 -9.32
C ILE A 97 -13.66 -2.47 -10.28
N PHE A 98 -12.49 -3.00 -10.64
CA PHE A 98 -11.56 -2.30 -11.54
C PHE A 98 -12.16 -2.10 -12.93
N GLN A 99 -12.83 -3.10 -13.50
CA GLN A 99 -13.48 -2.99 -14.80
C GLN A 99 -14.55 -1.89 -14.79
N ALA A 100 -15.38 -1.83 -13.74
CA ALA A 100 -16.38 -0.77 -13.61
C ALA A 100 -15.76 0.64 -13.57
N LEU A 101 -14.61 0.80 -12.90
CA LEU A 101 -13.88 2.09 -12.84
C LEU A 101 -13.25 2.49 -14.16
N VAL A 102 -12.79 1.52 -14.96
CA VAL A 102 -12.28 1.78 -16.32
C VAL A 102 -13.44 2.21 -17.21
N ASP A 103 -14.54 1.46 -17.20
CA ASP A 103 -15.73 1.75 -17.99
C ASP A 103 -16.33 3.14 -17.65
N GLU A 104 -16.41 3.51 -16.37
CA GLU A 104 -16.87 4.85 -15.93
C GLU A 104 -15.98 5.96 -16.49
N HIS A 105 -14.65 5.76 -16.46
CA HIS A 105 -13.69 6.71 -16.99
C HIS A 105 -13.82 6.88 -18.51
N GLU A 106 -13.94 5.76 -19.26
CA GLU A 106 -14.08 5.79 -20.71
C GLU A 106 -15.37 6.47 -21.19
N ARG A 107 -16.43 6.42 -20.38
CA ARG A 107 -17.70 7.15 -20.64
C ARG A 107 -17.61 8.65 -20.37
N GLY A 108 -16.51 9.15 -19.78
CA GLY A 108 -16.32 10.57 -19.46
C GLY A 108 -17.12 11.06 -18.24
N GLU A 109 -17.63 10.15 -17.41
CA GLU A 109 -18.45 10.44 -16.23
C GLU A 109 -17.59 10.77 -15.00
N GLY A 110 -16.61 11.65 -15.14
CA GLY A 110 -15.66 11.99 -14.06
C GLY A 110 -16.36 12.56 -12.82
N ARG A 111 -16.61 11.71 -11.82
CA ARG A 111 -17.15 12.11 -10.51
C ARG A 111 -16.04 12.59 -9.58
N ARG A 112 -16.41 13.44 -8.60
CA ARG A 112 -15.55 13.91 -7.50
C ARG A 112 -14.99 12.71 -6.69
N PHE A 113 -13.89 12.93 -5.97
CA PHE A 113 -13.33 11.96 -5.02
C PHE A 113 -14.39 11.39 -4.09
N MET A 114 -14.47 10.05 -4.03
CA MET A 114 -15.41 9.31 -3.21
C MET A 114 -14.64 8.41 -2.24
N GLU A 115 -14.65 8.81 -0.98
CA GLU A 115 -14.09 8.03 0.13
C GLU A 115 -15.10 7.02 0.69
N ASN A 116 -16.40 7.27 0.47
CA ASN A 116 -17.51 6.40 0.87
C ASN A 116 -18.30 5.91 -0.35
N TRP A 117 -18.72 4.64 -0.30
CA TRP A 117 -19.51 3.97 -1.34
C TRP A 117 -21.01 3.92 -1.03
N VAL A 118 -21.44 4.50 0.09
CA VAL A 118 -22.84 4.60 0.49
C VAL A 118 -23.31 6.00 0.12
N GLU A 119 -24.41 6.11 -0.62
CA GLU A 119 -25.08 7.40 -0.84
C GLU A 119 -25.68 7.91 0.48
N GLU A 120 -25.55 9.21 0.76
CA GLU A 120 -26.19 9.86 1.92
C GLU A 120 -27.72 9.77 1.86
#